data_AF-A0AAW9PNI7-F1
#
_entry.id   AF-A0AAW9PNI7-F1
#
_cell.length_a   1.000
_cell.length_b   1.000
_cell.length_c   1.000
_cell.angle_alpha   90.00
_cell.angle_beta   90.00
_cell.angle_gamma   90.00
#
_symmetry.space_group_name_H-M   'P 1'
#
loop_
_entity.id
_entity.type
_entity.pdbx_description
1 polymer ?
#
loop_
_entity_poly.entity_id
_entity_poly.type
_entity_poly.pdbx_seq_one_letter_code
_entity_poly.pdbx_strand_id
1 'polypeptide(L)'
;MDIQVPYYRQVALLMQVLPYVAVEREFALKGGTAINLFIRDFPRLSVDIDLAWVPLESRTIALPHIRDALARIAANLQQQAGMNAVLQANRSDEMRVVVTTDSAQIKIEVSPVARGTLYPPQEREVVGAVEDVFGYASLPVVSLPDLYGGKLCAALDRQHPRDFYDVKLLLDAQELNRPIFNGFIAYLLSHNRPLAEVLSPRWKDIAEPFYREFSGMTFETIALEELTAVPYRMIDALKSCFTQQDIDFLLSFKRGEPDWRLAPETRIQDLPAVQWKLRNIHQMPAIKRAESLDKLEKVLAEWRS
;
A
#
# COMPACT_ATOMS: atom_id res chain seq x y z
N MET A 1 -12.81 -9.17 23.54
CA MET A 1 -12.42 -10.33 22.71
C MET A 1 -10.91 -10.37 22.75
N ASP A 2 -10.31 -11.46 23.21
CA ASP A 2 -8.85 -11.51 23.39
C ASP A 2 -8.16 -11.47 22.02
N ILE A 3 -7.16 -10.60 21.89
CA ILE A 3 -6.28 -10.56 20.72
C ILE A 3 -5.70 -11.95 20.50
N GLN A 4 -5.80 -12.46 19.27
CA GLN A 4 -5.36 -13.82 19.01
C GLN A 4 -3.84 -13.92 19.19
N VAL A 5 -3.43 -14.81 20.11
CA VAL A 5 -2.03 -15.08 20.46
C VAL A 5 -1.12 -15.29 19.24
N PRO A 6 -1.54 -15.98 18.16
CA PRO A 6 -0.73 -16.10 16.94
C PRO A 6 -0.33 -14.75 16.32
N TYR A 7 -1.25 -13.79 16.19
CA TYR A 7 -0.94 -12.48 15.60
C TYR A 7 0.00 -11.67 16.49
N TYR A 8 -0.18 -11.75 17.81
CA TYR A 8 0.71 -11.08 18.76
C TYR A 8 2.15 -11.57 18.63
N ARG A 9 2.36 -12.90 18.50
CA ARG A 9 3.68 -13.50 18.27
C ARG A 9 4.30 -13.06 16.93
N GLN A 10 3.47 -12.92 15.89
CA GLN A 10 3.93 -12.40 14.60
C GLN A 10 4.37 -10.93 14.71
N VAL A 11 3.64 -10.07 15.43
CA VAL A 11 4.04 -8.68 15.66
C VAL A 11 5.33 -8.61 16.49
N ALA A 12 5.48 -9.46 17.51
CA ALA A 12 6.72 -9.54 18.28
C ALA A 12 7.93 -9.93 17.40
N LEU A 13 7.78 -10.92 16.52
CA LEU A 13 8.82 -11.29 15.55
C LEU A 13 9.09 -10.14 14.56
N LEU A 14 8.05 -9.49 14.07
CA LEU A 14 8.17 -8.32 13.18
C LEU A 14 9.01 -7.22 13.82
N MET A 15 8.74 -6.90 15.08
CA MET A 15 9.46 -5.87 15.82
C MET A 15 10.94 -6.23 16.05
N GLN A 16 11.27 -7.51 16.23
CA GLN A 16 12.66 -7.97 16.27
C GLN A 16 13.37 -7.89 14.91
N VAL A 17 12.62 -8.00 13.81
CA VAL A 17 13.15 -7.98 12.43
C VAL A 17 13.37 -6.56 11.89
N LEU A 18 12.55 -5.59 12.32
CA LEU A 18 12.61 -4.21 11.82
C LEU A 18 14.00 -3.55 11.92
N PRO A 19 14.80 -3.72 12.99
CA PRO A 19 16.15 -3.16 13.05
C PRO A 19 17.08 -3.63 11.92
N TYR A 20 16.93 -4.87 11.44
CA TYR A 20 17.71 -5.41 10.32
C TYR A 20 17.29 -4.81 8.99
N VAL A 21 15.98 -4.53 8.84
CA VAL A 21 15.44 -3.82 7.68
C VAL A 21 15.90 -2.37 7.67
N ALA A 22 15.95 -1.72 8.83
CA ALA A 22 16.32 -0.31 8.99
C ALA A 22 17.76 0.01 8.54
N VAL A 23 18.65 -0.99 8.47
CA VAL A 23 20.02 -0.85 7.95
C VAL A 23 20.02 -0.53 6.45
N GLU A 24 19.06 -1.06 5.69
CA GLU A 24 18.94 -0.87 4.24
C GLU A 24 18.14 0.41 3.94
N ARG A 25 18.82 1.56 3.91
CA ARG A 25 18.24 2.92 3.83
C ARG A 25 17.53 3.22 2.50
N GLU A 26 17.74 2.39 1.48
CA GLU A 26 17.06 2.45 0.19
C GLU A 26 15.62 1.91 0.25
N PHE A 27 15.25 1.23 1.34
CA PHE A 27 13.89 0.83 1.62
C PHE A 27 13.16 1.84 2.52
N ALA A 28 11.86 1.95 2.29
CA ALA A 28 10.94 2.60 3.22
C ALA A 28 9.75 1.70 3.52
N LEU A 29 9.36 1.63 4.79
CA LEU A 29 8.21 0.86 5.26
C LEU A 29 6.91 1.47 4.72
N LYS A 30 6.03 0.61 4.21
CA LYS A 30 4.70 0.97 3.71
C LYS A 30 3.62 0.03 4.24
N GLY A 31 2.40 0.22 3.75
CA GLY A 31 1.29 -0.71 3.97
C GLY A 31 0.69 -0.62 5.38
N GLY A 32 0.02 -1.69 5.80
CA GLY A 32 -0.71 -1.72 7.07
C GLY A 32 0.21 -1.59 8.30
N THR A 33 1.43 -2.12 8.21
CA THR A 33 2.39 -2.09 9.32
C THR A 33 2.91 -0.68 9.56
N ALA A 34 3.24 0.08 8.51
CA ALA A 34 3.54 1.50 8.66
C ALA A 34 2.38 2.27 9.30
N ILE A 35 1.15 2.09 8.80
CA ILE A 35 -0.03 2.81 9.33
C ILE A 35 -0.25 2.49 10.81
N ASN A 36 -0.19 1.22 11.20
CA ASN A 36 -0.63 0.81 12.53
C ASN A 36 0.49 0.86 13.58
N LEU A 37 1.77 0.80 13.19
CA LEU A 37 2.88 0.82 14.15
C LEU A 37 3.59 2.17 14.22
N PHE A 38 3.51 3.02 13.20
CA PHE A 38 4.31 4.26 13.09
C PHE A 38 3.49 5.54 12.89
N ILE A 39 2.17 5.44 12.65
CA ILE A 39 1.31 6.58 12.34
C ILE A 39 0.14 6.68 13.32
N ARG A 40 -0.68 5.63 13.40
CA ARG A 40 -1.83 5.56 14.29
C ARG A 40 -1.40 5.00 15.64
N ASP A 41 -2.15 5.34 16.68
CA ASP A 41 -1.94 4.89 18.05
C ASP A 41 -2.35 3.41 18.23
N PHE A 42 -1.69 2.54 17.46
CA PHE A 42 -1.81 1.10 17.47
C PHE A 42 -3.23 0.50 17.52
N PRO A 43 -4.14 0.88 16.60
CA PRO A 43 -5.55 0.46 16.69
C PRO A 43 -5.78 -1.01 16.33
N ARG A 44 -4.82 -1.65 15.62
CA ARG A 44 -4.84 -3.09 15.32
C ARG A 44 -3.44 -3.64 15.04
N LEU A 45 -3.31 -4.96 15.14
CA LEU A 45 -2.11 -5.70 14.74
C LEU A 45 -1.91 -5.69 13.21
N SER A 46 -0.65 -5.76 12.78
CA SER A 46 -0.24 -5.93 11.38
C SER A 46 1.02 -6.79 11.31
N VAL A 47 1.05 -7.80 10.41
CA VAL A 47 1.98 -8.93 10.51
C VAL A 47 2.93 -9.12 9.33
N ASP A 48 2.84 -8.27 8.31
CA ASP A 48 3.71 -8.29 7.13
C ASP A 48 4.58 -7.03 7.07
N ILE A 49 5.84 -7.15 6.66
CA ILE A 49 6.72 -6.01 6.38
C ILE A 49 6.67 -5.73 4.89
N ASP A 50 5.89 -4.73 4.50
CA ASP A 50 5.84 -4.22 3.13
C ASP A 50 6.84 -3.08 2.94
N LEU A 51 7.70 -3.16 1.93
CA LEU A 51 8.72 -2.16 1.63
C LEU A 51 8.55 -1.54 0.23
N ALA A 52 8.78 -0.24 0.14
CA ALA A 52 9.02 0.47 -1.11
C ALA A 52 10.53 0.60 -1.35
N TRP A 53 10.98 0.28 -2.57
CA TRP A 53 12.31 0.67 -3.02
C TRP A 53 12.28 2.14 -3.44
N VAL A 54 13.02 2.99 -2.73
CA VAL A 54 12.95 4.45 -2.87
C VAL A 54 13.67 4.98 -4.12
N PRO A 55 14.89 4.48 -4.48
CA PRO A 55 15.60 4.99 -5.65
C PRO A 55 14.80 4.84 -6.96
N LEU A 56 14.77 5.92 -7.76
CA LEU A 56 14.11 5.97 -9.08
C LEU A 56 15.02 5.44 -10.19
N GLU A 57 15.56 4.24 -9.99
CA GLU A 57 16.42 3.57 -10.96
C GLU A 57 15.60 2.77 -11.99
N SER A 58 16.21 2.49 -13.14
CA SER A 58 15.61 1.59 -14.12
C SER A 58 15.38 0.20 -13.53
N ARG A 59 14.38 -0.53 -14.04
CA ARG A 59 14.04 -1.88 -13.57
C ARG A 59 15.25 -2.83 -13.59
N THR A 60 16.10 -2.74 -14.61
CA THR A 60 17.28 -3.60 -14.77
C THR A 60 18.36 -3.36 -13.71
N ILE A 61 18.41 -2.15 -13.14
CA ILE A 61 19.34 -1.77 -12.06
C ILE A 61 18.71 -2.05 -10.69
N ALA A 62 17.46 -1.61 -10.50
CA ALA A 62 16.79 -1.71 -9.21
C ALA A 62 16.57 -3.15 -8.73
N LEU A 63 16.21 -4.08 -9.62
CA LEU A 63 15.88 -5.45 -9.20
C LEU A 63 17.08 -6.23 -8.62
N PRO A 64 18.28 -6.20 -9.23
CA PRO A 64 19.49 -6.71 -8.58
C PRO A 64 19.76 -6.07 -7.22
N HIS A 65 19.72 -4.73 -7.12
CA HIS A 65 19.96 -4.02 -5.85
C HIS A 65 18.97 -4.40 -4.75
N ILE A 66 17.67 -4.48 -5.07
CA ILE A 66 16.63 -4.95 -4.15
C ILE A 66 16.94 -6.38 -3.68
N ARG A 67 17.32 -7.27 -4.60
CA ARG A 67 17.62 -8.67 -4.27
C ARG A 67 18.84 -8.77 -3.36
N ASP A 68 19.89 -8.00 -3.62
CA ASP A 68 21.10 -7.96 -2.80
C ASP A 68 20.81 -7.41 -1.40
N ALA A 69 19.99 -6.37 -1.29
CA ALA A 69 19.55 -5.82 0.00
C ALA A 69 18.72 -6.83 0.80
N LEU A 70 17.76 -7.50 0.16
CA LEU A 70 16.99 -8.58 0.80
C LEU A 70 17.88 -9.77 1.21
N ALA A 71 18.91 -10.10 0.42
CA ALA A 71 19.87 -11.15 0.75
C ALA A 71 20.70 -10.79 1.98
N ARG A 72 21.13 -9.52 2.12
CA ARG A 72 21.83 -9.02 3.32
C ARG A 72 20.93 -9.09 4.56
N ILE A 73 19.67 -8.64 4.44
CA ILE A 73 18.68 -8.77 5.52
C ILE A 73 18.54 -10.23 5.95
N ALA A 74 18.33 -11.15 4.99
CA ALA A 74 18.18 -12.56 5.27
C ALA A 74 19.43 -13.15 5.94
N ALA A 75 20.63 -12.85 5.42
CA ALA A 75 21.89 -13.34 5.99
C ALA A 75 22.12 -12.85 7.43
N ASN A 76 21.81 -11.59 7.72
CA ASN A 76 21.95 -11.03 9.07
C ASN A 76 20.95 -11.66 10.06
N LEU A 77 19.70 -11.88 9.61
CA LEU A 77 18.68 -12.56 10.41
C LEU A 77 19.03 -14.04 10.66
N GLN A 78 19.64 -14.72 9.68
CA GLN A 78 20.07 -16.11 9.82
C GLN A 78 21.14 -16.32 10.90
N GLN A 79 21.87 -15.26 11.28
CA GLN A 79 22.84 -15.30 12.37
C GLN A 79 22.19 -15.24 13.75
N GLN A 80 20.90 -14.88 13.84
CA GLN A 80 20.19 -14.78 15.11
C GLN A 80 19.70 -16.16 15.58
N ALA A 81 19.99 -16.47 16.84
CA ALA A 81 19.57 -17.73 17.44
C ALA A 81 18.04 -17.84 17.44
N GLY A 82 17.51 -18.97 16.95
CA GLY A 82 16.07 -19.23 16.90
C GLY A 82 15.33 -18.58 15.72
N MET A 83 16.04 -17.94 14.78
CA MET A 83 15.48 -17.40 13.55
C MET A 83 15.99 -18.14 12.32
N ASN A 84 15.09 -18.34 11.35
CA ASN A 84 15.41 -18.80 10.01
C ASN A 84 14.88 -17.78 9.00
N ALA A 85 15.72 -17.28 8.11
CA ALA A 85 15.36 -16.24 7.15
C ALA A 85 15.77 -16.66 5.73
N VAL A 86 14.77 -16.92 4.89
CA VAL A 86 14.97 -17.46 3.55
C VAL A 86 14.48 -16.48 2.49
N LEU A 87 15.43 -15.94 1.71
CA LEU A 87 15.13 -15.23 0.48
C LEU A 87 14.48 -16.19 -0.52
N GLN A 88 13.27 -15.88 -0.93
CA GLN A 88 12.52 -16.68 -1.89
C GLN A 88 13.07 -16.45 -3.30
N ALA A 89 13.26 -17.53 -4.05
CA ALA A 89 13.83 -17.51 -5.39
C ALA A 89 13.05 -18.38 -6.38
N ASN A 90 11.76 -18.62 -6.11
CA ASN A 90 10.93 -19.48 -6.98
C ASN A 90 10.66 -18.80 -8.33
N ARG A 91 10.71 -17.46 -8.37
CA ARG A 91 10.62 -16.64 -9.58
C ARG A 91 11.68 -15.54 -9.59
N SER A 92 12.09 -15.11 -10.78
CA SER A 92 13.10 -14.06 -10.96
C SER A 92 12.65 -12.68 -10.46
N ASP A 93 11.34 -12.44 -10.42
CA ASP A 93 10.72 -11.21 -9.91
C ASP A 93 10.18 -11.34 -8.47
N GLU A 94 10.34 -12.50 -7.83
CA GLU A 94 10.00 -12.67 -6.42
C GLU A 94 11.01 -11.91 -5.55
N MET A 95 10.50 -10.93 -4.79
CA MET A 95 11.28 -10.05 -3.90
C MET A 95 10.75 -10.19 -2.47
N ARG A 96 10.97 -11.37 -1.89
CA ARG A 96 10.41 -11.75 -0.58
C ARG A 96 11.42 -12.49 0.27
N VAL A 97 11.50 -12.14 1.55
CA VAL A 97 12.15 -12.97 2.59
C VAL A 97 11.07 -13.52 3.50
N VAL A 98 11.12 -14.82 3.78
CA VAL A 98 10.28 -15.47 4.81
C VAL A 98 11.13 -15.63 6.05
N VAL A 99 10.67 -15.07 7.17
CA VAL A 99 11.34 -15.17 8.47
C VAL A 99 10.48 -16.00 9.40
N THR A 100 11.05 -17.06 9.98
CA THR A 100 10.35 -18.04 10.80
C THR A 100 11.10 -18.27 12.11
N THR A 101 10.35 -18.39 13.19
CA THR A 101 10.78 -18.95 14.48
C THR A 101 9.90 -20.15 14.83
N ASP A 102 10.17 -20.82 15.94
CA ASP A 102 9.32 -21.92 16.44
C ASP A 102 7.86 -21.51 16.71
N SER A 103 7.60 -20.20 16.86
CA SER A 103 6.32 -19.69 17.35
C SER A 103 5.58 -18.77 16.36
N ALA A 104 6.25 -18.29 15.31
CA ALA A 104 5.69 -17.32 14.37
C ALA A 104 6.43 -17.32 13.02
N GLN A 105 5.73 -16.85 11.99
CA GLN A 105 6.31 -16.58 10.67
C GLN A 105 5.80 -15.23 10.15
N ILE A 106 6.69 -14.43 9.57
CA ILE A 106 6.37 -13.17 8.90
C ILE A 106 7.00 -13.13 7.50
N LYS A 107 6.60 -12.14 6.70
CA LYS A 107 7.16 -11.89 5.37
C LYS A 107 7.71 -10.47 5.30
N ILE A 108 8.84 -10.33 4.62
CA ILE A 108 9.38 -9.05 4.14
C ILE A 108 9.17 -9.03 2.63
N GLU A 109 8.42 -8.07 2.11
CA GLU A 109 8.01 -8.02 0.71
C GLU A 109 8.31 -6.67 0.07
N VAL A 110 8.84 -6.70 -1.16
CA VAL A 110 9.05 -5.51 -1.99
C VAL A 110 8.27 -5.67 -3.30
N SER A 111 7.60 -4.61 -3.76
CA SER A 111 6.99 -4.65 -5.10
C SER A 111 8.05 -4.46 -6.18
N PRO A 112 8.21 -5.39 -7.15
CA PRO A 112 9.14 -5.22 -8.27
C PRO A 112 8.61 -4.24 -9.34
N VAL A 113 7.41 -3.68 -9.18
CA VAL A 113 6.81 -2.72 -10.13
C VAL A 113 6.60 -1.36 -9.48
N ALA A 114 5.96 -1.33 -8.31
CA ALA A 114 5.71 -0.11 -7.55
C ALA A 114 6.95 0.29 -6.72
N ARG A 115 7.94 0.84 -7.44
CA ARG A 115 9.13 1.50 -6.88
C ARG A 115 8.94 3.02 -6.87
N GLY A 116 9.73 3.72 -6.08
CA GLY A 116 9.62 5.15 -5.85
C GLY A 116 8.49 5.49 -4.86
N THR A 117 8.46 6.77 -4.49
CA THR A 117 7.42 7.37 -3.65
C THR A 117 7.06 8.74 -4.22
N LEU A 118 5.81 9.17 -4.05
CA LEU A 118 5.35 10.47 -4.49
C LEU A 118 6.04 11.59 -3.69
N TYR A 119 6.09 11.43 -2.37
CA TYR A 119 6.79 12.32 -1.47
C TYR A 119 7.94 11.58 -0.77
N PRO A 120 9.02 12.28 -0.38
CA PRO A 120 10.13 11.67 0.33
C PRO A 120 9.68 10.91 1.59
N PRO A 121 10.21 9.70 1.85
CA PRO A 121 10.02 9.00 3.12
C PRO A 121 10.54 9.82 4.30
N GLN A 122 9.99 9.56 5.48
CA GLN A 122 10.36 10.22 6.73
C GLN A 122 10.87 9.18 7.71
N GLU A 123 11.98 9.47 8.40
CA GLU A 123 12.38 8.64 9.54
C GLU A 123 11.29 8.73 10.60
N ARG A 124 10.80 7.57 11.05
CA ARG A 124 9.79 7.50 12.11
C ARG A 124 10.11 6.41 13.09
N GLU A 125 9.87 6.72 14.35
CA GLU A 125 9.84 5.78 15.45
C GLU A 125 8.46 5.12 15.50
N VAL A 126 8.39 3.91 16.05
CA VAL A 126 7.10 3.32 16.40
C VAL A 126 6.36 4.22 17.39
N VAL A 127 5.03 4.18 17.36
CA VAL A 127 4.21 4.94 18.30
C VAL A 127 4.37 4.39 19.72
N GLY A 128 4.17 5.24 20.74
CA GLY A 128 4.37 4.87 22.14
C GLY A 128 3.62 3.60 22.56
N ALA A 129 2.36 3.43 22.14
CA ALA A 129 1.58 2.23 22.43
C ALA A 129 2.20 0.92 21.88
N VAL A 130 2.98 0.99 20.80
CA VAL A 130 3.75 -0.16 20.28
C VAL A 130 5.04 -0.33 21.06
N GLU A 131 5.75 0.76 21.32
CA GLU A 131 7.01 0.74 22.06
C GLU A 131 6.84 0.13 23.46
N ASP A 132 5.78 0.53 24.17
CA ASP A 132 5.45 0.03 25.52
C ASP A 132 5.25 -1.49 25.55
N VAL A 133 4.81 -2.09 24.44
CA VAL A 133 4.42 -3.50 24.36
C VAL A 133 5.49 -4.36 23.70
N PHE A 134 6.14 -3.86 22.64
CA PHE A 134 7.06 -4.63 21.80
C PHE A 134 8.47 -4.06 21.71
N GLY A 135 8.71 -2.89 22.30
CA GLY A 135 9.98 -2.18 22.28
C GLY A 135 10.17 -1.25 21.09
N TYR A 136 11.31 -0.58 21.07
CA TYR A 136 11.63 0.48 20.13
C TYR A 136 12.05 -0.05 18.75
N ALA A 137 11.60 0.64 17.69
CA ALA A 137 12.14 0.52 16.33
C ALA A 137 12.00 1.86 15.60
N SER A 138 12.94 2.16 14.71
CA SER A 138 12.92 3.36 13.86
C SER A 138 13.53 3.06 12.49
N LEU A 139 12.87 3.56 11.44
CA LEU A 139 13.28 3.38 10.05
C LEU A 139 12.56 4.38 9.14
N PRO A 140 12.98 4.51 7.86
CA PRO A 140 12.24 5.31 6.90
C PRO A 140 10.83 4.73 6.65
N VAL A 141 9.82 5.57 6.79
CA VAL A 141 8.41 5.24 6.51
C VAL A 141 7.92 6.11 5.35
N VAL A 142 7.19 5.51 4.40
CA VAL A 142 6.63 6.29 3.28
C VAL A 142 5.64 7.33 3.78
N SER A 143 5.50 8.44 3.05
CA SER A 143 4.71 9.58 3.49
C SER A 143 3.23 9.21 3.74
N LEU A 144 2.53 10.01 4.55
CA LEU A 144 1.11 9.79 4.83
C LEU A 144 0.24 9.75 3.54
N PRO A 145 0.43 10.66 2.56
CA PRO A 145 -0.20 10.53 1.25
C PRO A 145 0.10 9.23 0.50
N ASP A 146 1.35 8.75 0.54
CA ASP A 146 1.74 7.51 -0.12
C ASP A 146 1.07 6.29 0.54
N LEU A 147 1.06 6.25 1.89
CA LEU A 147 0.41 5.21 2.68
C LEU A 147 -1.08 5.12 2.38
N TYR A 148 -1.80 6.23 2.54
CA TYR A 148 -3.25 6.22 2.39
C TYR A 148 -3.68 6.21 0.92
N GLY A 149 -2.91 6.78 0.00
CA GLY A 149 -3.17 6.65 -1.44
C GLY A 149 -3.14 5.19 -1.90
N GLY A 150 -2.12 4.44 -1.47
CA GLY A 150 -2.04 3.00 -1.70
C GLY A 150 -3.15 2.21 -0.97
N LYS A 151 -3.48 2.61 0.26
CA LYS A 151 -4.54 1.98 1.07
C LYS A 151 -5.93 2.13 0.44
N LEU A 152 -6.27 3.32 -0.05
CA LEU A 152 -7.53 3.60 -0.74
C LEU A 152 -7.66 2.76 -2.03
N CYS A 153 -6.58 2.65 -2.81
CA CYS A 153 -6.57 1.78 -3.98
C CYS A 153 -6.76 0.30 -3.61
N ALA A 154 -6.08 -0.18 -2.56
CA ALA A 154 -6.25 -1.55 -2.07
C ALA A 154 -7.68 -1.80 -1.59
N ALA A 155 -8.27 -0.86 -0.84
CA ALA A 155 -9.65 -0.94 -0.38
C ALA A 155 -10.64 -1.07 -1.54
N LEU A 156 -10.46 -0.32 -2.63
CA LEU A 156 -11.29 -0.41 -3.83
C LEU A 156 -11.10 -1.74 -4.60
N ASP A 157 -9.86 -2.25 -4.67
CA ASP A 157 -9.54 -3.43 -5.47
C ASP A 157 -9.78 -4.75 -4.72
N ARG A 158 -9.02 -5.00 -3.66
CA ARG A 158 -9.06 -6.29 -2.95
C ARG A 158 -10.21 -6.36 -1.95
N GLN A 159 -10.61 -5.22 -1.38
CA GLN A 159 -11.76 -5.08 -0.45
C GLN A 159 -11.63 -5.96 0.79
N HIS A 160 -10.42 -6.09 1.33
CA HIS A 160 -10.20 -6.87 2.54
C HIS A 160 -10.64 -6.06 3.78
N PRO A 161 -11.25 -6.69 4.81
CA PRO A 161 -11.66 -6.01 6.05
C PRO A 161 -10.61 -5.07 6.66
N ARG A 162 -9.34 -5.48 6.77
CA ARG A 162 -8.23 -4.63 7.24
C ARG A 162 -8.01 -3.34 6.45
N ASP A 163 -8.29 -3.33 5.14
CA ASP A 163 -8.22 -2.09 4.37
C ASP A 163 -9.38 -1.17 4.71
N PHE A 164 -10.59 -1.70 4.78
CA PHE A 164 -11.76 -0.92 5.19
C PHE A 164 -11.62 -0.41 6.62
N TYR A 165 -10.99 -1.16 7.52
CA TYR A 165 -10.68 -0.68 8.86
C TYR A 165 -9.72 0.51 8.83
N ASP A 166 -8.59 0.40 8.13
CA ASP A 166 -7.62 1.51 8.03
C ASP A 166 -8.27 2.76 7.37
N VAL A 167 -9.13 2.56 6.36
CA VAL A 167 -9.89 3.65 5.73
C VAL A 167 -10.95 4.23 6.67
N LYS A 168 -11.65 3.40 7.44
CA LYS A 168 -12.62 3.86 8.45
C LYS A 168 -11.97 4.84 9.40
N LEU A 169 -10.80 4.49 9.94
CA LEU A 169 -10.05 5.37 10.86
C LEU A 169 -9.61 6.68 10.21
N LEU A 170 -9.25 6.66 8.92
CA LEU A 170 -8.96 7.86 8.15
C LEU A 170 -10.19 8.78 8.05
N LEU A 171 -11.34 8.21 7.73
CA LEU A 171 -12.59 8.95 7.51
C LEU A 171 -13.19 9.45 8.84
N ASP A 172 -13.14 8.65 9.89
CA ASP A 172 -13.64 9.02 11.22
C ASP A 172 -12.80 10.17 11.81
N ALA A 173 -11.50 10.19 11.54
CA ALA A 173 -10.61 11.29 11.91
C ALA A 173 -10.73 12.52 10.99
N GLN A 174 -11.54 12.46 9.93
CA GLN A 174 -11.71 13.52 8.91
C GLN A 174 -10.39 13.94 8.25
N GLU A 175 -9.47 13.00 8.07
CA GLU A 175 -8.11 13.29 7.59
C GLU A 175 -7.94 13.20 6.07
N LEU A 176 -8.94 12.68 5.34
CA LEU A 176 -8.88 12.65 3.88
C LEU A 176 -8.89 14.09 3.34
N ASN A 177 -7.71 14.53 2.89
CA ASN A 177 -7.45 15.87 2.40
C ASN A 177 -6.75 15.83 1.03
N ARG A 178 -6.49 17.01 0.45
CA ARG A 178 -5.91 17.13 -0.89
C ARG A 178 -4.57 16.40 -1.06
N PRO A 179 -3.59 16.49 -0.14
CA PRO A 179 -2.37 15.66 -0.22
C PRO A 179 -2.63 14.15 -0.26
N ILE A 180 -3.47 13.61 0.63
CA ILE A 180 -3.79 12.17 0.61
C ILE A 180 -4.48 11.77 -0.69
N PHE A 181 -5.37 12.62 -1.19
CA PHE A 181 -6.02 12.37 -2.45
C PHE A 181 -5.05 12.49 -3.65
N ASN A 182 -4.04 13.38 -3.62
CA ASN A 182 -2.96 13.38 -4.62
C ASN A 182 -2.22 12.03 -4.61
N GLY A 183 -1.96 11.50 -3.41
CA GLY A 183 -1.48 10.14 -3.21
C GLY A 183 -2.41 9.11 -3.87
N PHE A 184 -3.72 9.18 -3.64
CA PHE A 184 -4.69 8.31 -4.30
C PHE A 184 -4.57 8.34 -5.83
N ILE A 185 -4.49 9.52 -6.45
CA ILE A 185 -4.29 9.64 -7.90
C ILE A 185 -2.98 8.98 -8.36
N ALA A 186 -1.86 9.21 -7.65
CA ALA A 186 -0.58 8.62 -8.00
C ALA A 186 -0.61 7.08 -7.93
N TYR A 187 -1.22 6.51 -6.89
CA TYR A 187 -1.32 5.07 -6.71
C TYR A 187 -2.36 4.43 -7.63
N LEU A 188 -3.42 5.15 -7.99
CA LEU A 188 -4.38 4.74 -9.02
C LEU A 188 -3.69 4.60 -10.39
N LEU A 189 -2.85 5.56 -10.75
CA LEU A 189 -2.01 5.49 -11.97
C LEU A 189 -0.94 4.40 -11.89
N SER A 190 -0.49 4.05 -10.70
CA SER A 190 0.49 2.96 -10.46
C SER A 190 -0.16 1.56 -10.39
N HIS A 191 -1.48 1.49 -10.23
CA HIS A 191 -2.20 0.23 -10.03
C HIS A 191 -2.12 -0.70 -11.25
N ASN A 192 -2.09 -2.02 -11.09
CA ASN A 192 -2.04 -2.95 -12.24
C ASN A 192 -3.36 -3.02 -13.03
N ARG A 193 -4.51 -2.77 -12.39
CA ARG A 193 -5.84 -2.78 -13.01
C ARG A 193 -6.15 -1.49 -13.80
N PRO A 194 -7.08 -1.56 -14.79
CA PRO A 194 -7.60 -0.38 -15.47
C PRO A 194 -8.23 0.63 -14.50
N LEU A 195 -8.03 1.92 -14.75
CA LEU A 195 -8.51 3.00 -13.88
C LEU A 195 -10.01 2.91 -13.61
N ALA A 196 -10.80 2.70 -14.68
CA ALA A 196 -12.25 2.58 -14.60
C ALA A 196 -12.71 1.42 -13.69
N GLU A 197 -11.97 0.31 -13.66
CA GLU A 197 -12.31 -0.84 -12.82
C GLU A 197 -11.99 -0.63 -11.34
N VAL A 198 -10.97 0.17 -11.03
CA VAL A 198 -10.64 0.55 -9.65
C VAL A 198 -11.62 1.60 -9.14
N LEU A 199 -12.01 2.56 -9.99
CA LEU A 199 -12.97 3.61 -9.65
C LEU A 199 -14.43 3.14 -9.65
N SER A 200 -14.75 2.03 -10.32
CA SER A 200 -16.08 1.41 -10.29
C SER A 200 -15.97 -0.07 -9.92
N PRO A 201 -15.59 -0.37 -8.67
CA PRO A 201 -15.39 -1.75 -8.24
C PRO A 201 -16.72 -2.49 -8.07
N ARG A 202 -16.70 -3.81 -8.24
CA ARG A 202 -17.80 -4.67 -7.79
C ARG A 202 -17.59 -4.99 -6.32
N TRP A 203 -18.52 -4.58 -5.47
CA TRP A 203 -18.47 -4.86 -4.03
C TRP A 203 -18.60 -6.35 -3.73
N LYS A 204 -17.73 -6.85 -2.86
CA LYS A 204 -17.68 -8.24 -2.40
C LYS A 204 -18.36 -8.35 -1.03
N ASP A 205 -18.90 -9.53 -0.77
CA ASP A 205 -19.23 -9.91 0.61
C ASP A 205 -17.91 -10.14 1.38
N ILE A 206 -17.74 -9.41 2.48
CA ILE A 206 -16.54 -9.47 3.32
C ILE A 206 -16.76 -10.28 4.60
N ALA A 207 -17.94 -10.89 4.80
CA ALA A 207 -18.26 -11.61 6.03
C ALA A 207 -17.26 -12.75 6.33
N GLU A 208 -16.99 -13.62 5.36
CA GLU A 208 -16.03 -14.71 5.57
C GLU A 208 -14.60 -14.18 5.86
N PRO A 209 -14.00 -13.30 5.03
CA PRO A 209 -12.69 -12.71 5.35
C PRO A 209 -12.68 -11.96 6.69
N PHE A 210 -13.78 -11.34 7.09
CA PHE A 210 -13.88 -10.64 8.36
C PHE A 210 -13.70 -11.60 9.53
N TYR A 211 -14.48 -12.67 9.59
CA TYR A 211 -14.40 -13.63 10.70
C TYR A 211 -13.12 -14.45 10.70
N ARG A 212 -12.58 -14.79 9.52
CA ARG A 212 -11.42 -15.69 9.40
C ARG A 212 -10.08 -14.98 9.48
N GLU A 213 -9.98 -13.75 8.98
CA GLU A 213 -8.69 -13.09 8.74
C GLU A 213 -8.55 -11.74 9.43
N PHE A 214 -9.60 -11.23 10.10
CA PHE A 214 -9.58 -9.91 10.71
C PHE A 214 -10.10 -9.86 12.15
N SER A 215 -11.11 -10.66 12.47
CA SER A 215 -11.65 -10.79 13.82
C SER A 215 -10.54 -11.20 14.80
N GLY A 216 -10.34 -10.38 15.85
CA GLY A 216 -9.26 -10.58 16.83
C GLY A 216 -7.92 -9.92 16.48
N MET A 217 -7.86 -9.09 15.43
CA MET A 217 -6.71 -8.22 15.14
C MET A 217 -6.81 -6.82 15.75
N THR A 218 -8.01 -6.36 16.11
CA THR A 218 -8.26 -5.01 16.65
C THR A 218 -8.30 -5.02 18.18
N PHE A 219 -7.86 -3.92 18.80
CA PHE A 219 -7.95 -3.76 20.26
C PHE A 219 -9.39 -3.41 20.68
N GLU A 220 -10.03 -2.54 19.91
CA GLU A 220 -11.46 -2.25 20.04
C GLU A 220 -12.29 -3.20 19.17
N THR A 221 -13.42 -3.64 19.70
CA THR A 221 -14.33 -4.51 18.94
C THR A 221 -14.99 -3.70 17.84
N ILE A 222 -15.00 -4.23 16.62
CA ILE A 222 -15.68 -3.61 15.49
C ILE A 222 -16.71 -4.58 14.92
N ALA A 223 -17.91 -4.08 14.64
CA ALA A 223 -18.97 -4.87 14.01
C ALA A 223 -18.72 -4.99 12.50
N LEU A 224 -19.15 -6.11 11.90
CA LEU A 224 -19.07 -6.32 10.45
C LEU A 224 -19.83 -5.21 9.70
N GLU A 225 -20.98 -4.81 10.23
CA GLU A 225 -21.86 -3.78 9.69
C GLU A 225 -21.17 -2.41 9.59
N GLU A 226 -20.25 -2.10 10.52
CA GLU A 226 -19.48 -0.87 10.44
C GLU A 226 -18.54 -0.86 9.25
N LEU A 227 -17.93 -2.03 8.92
CA LEU A 227 -17.03 -2.16 7.78
C LEU A 227 -17.76 -2.23 6.45
N THR A 228 -18.98 -2.79 6.40
CA THR A 228 -19.78 -2.84 5.16
C THR A 228 -20.29 -1.46 4.75
N ALA A 229 -20.34 -0.49 5.66
CA ALA A 229 -20.66 0.91 5.36
C ALA A 229 -19.48 1.72 4.79
N VAL A 230 -18.23 1.30 5.06
CA VAL A 230 -17.00 2.03 4.65
C VAL A 230 -16.90 2.24 3.13
N PRO A 231 -17.20 1.25 2.26
CA PRO A 231 -17.17 1.44 0.81
C PRO A 231 -17.90 2.70 0.33
N TYR A 232 -19.13 2.90 0.79
CA TYR A 232 -19.96 4.02 0.37
C TYR A 232 -19.42 5.35 0.88
N ARG A 233 -19.08 5.41 2.18
CA ARG A 233 -18.46 6.60 2.79
C ARG A 233 -17.14 6.98 2.10
N MET A 234 -16.33 5.98 1.74
CA MET A 234 -15.05 6.18 1.06
C MET A 234 -15.26 6.76 -0.35
N ILE A 235 -16.22 6.22 -1.12
CA ILE A 235 -16.53 6.75 -2.45
C ILE A 235 -17.01 8.21 -2.34
N ASP A 236 -17.95 8.51 -1.45
CA ASP A 236 -18.46 9.87 -1.27
C ASP A 236 -17.34 10.85 -0.89
N ALA A 237 -16.47 10.45 0.03
CA ALA A 237 -15.34 11.27 0.46
C ALA A 237 -14.32 11.48 -0.68
N LEU A 238 -14.01 10.45 -1.47
CA LEU A 238 -13.14 10.58 -2.63
C LEU A 238 -13.75 11.48 -3.72
N LYS A 239 -15.05 11.32 -4.01
CA LYS A 239 -15.76 12.19 -4.96
C LYS A 239 -15.73 13.65 -4.53
N SER A 240 -15.87 13.94 -3.24
CA SER A 240 -15.82 15.31 -2.72
C SER A 240 -14.46 16.00 -2.90
N CYS A 241 -13.37 15.21 -3.04
CA CYS A 241 -12.02 15.70 -3.29
C CYS A 241 -11.70 15.87 -4.79
N PHE A 242 -12.52 15.28 -5.67
CA PHE A 242 -12.30 15.18 -7.10
C PHE A 242 -12.57 16.53 -7.78
N THR A 243 -11.62 17.03 -8.55
CA THR A 243 -11.78 18.29 -9.29
C THR A 243 -11.89 18.04 -10.80
N GLN A 244 -12.34 19.05 -11.54
CA GLN A 244 -12.33 18.98 -13.01
C GLN A 244 -10.91 18.77 -13.56
N GLN A 245 -9.90 19.38 -12.92
CA GLN A 245 -8.50 19.21 -13.30
C GLN A 245 -8.05 17.75 -13.15
N ASP A 246 -8.45 17.05 -12.09
CA ASP A 246 -8.13 15.63 -11.89
C ASP A 246 -8.77 14.77 -12.99
N ILE A 247 -10.02 15.05 -13.36
CA ILE A 247 -10.72 14.35 -14.46
C ILE A 247 -9.98 14.55 -15.77
N ASP A 248 -9.69 15.79 -16.13
CA ASP A 248 -9.03 16.14 -17.38
C ASP A 248 -7.63 15.49 -17.46
N PHE A 249 -6.91 15.48 -16.34
CA PHE A 249 -5.63 14.78 -16.23
C PHE A 249 -5.77 13.27 -16.47
N LEU A 250 -6.67 12.59 -15.76
CA LEU A 250 -6.85 11.14 -15.92
C LEU A 250 -7.29 10.74 -17.33
N LEU A 251 -8.13 11.55 -17.97
CA LEU A 251 -8.54 11.33 -19.36
C LEU A 251 -7.37 11.54 -20.34
N SER A 252 -6.59 12.61 -20.18
CA SER A 252 -5.38 12.84 -20.99
C SER A 252 -4.38 11.69 -20.85
N PHE A 253 -4.16 11.22 -19.61
CA PHE A 253 -3.31 10.06 -19.33
C PHE A 253 -3.84 8.80 -20.02
N LYS A 254 -5.16 8.54 -19.94
CA LYS A 254 -5.76 7.34 -20.54
C LYS A 254 -5.76 7.36 -22.07
N ARG A 255 -5.77 8.53 -22.70
CA ARG A 255 -5.53 8.70 -24.15
C ARG A 255 -4.11 8.29 -24.56
N GLY A 256 -3.17 8.33 -23.62
CA GLY A 256 -1.74 8.11 -23.86
C GLY A 256 -0.96 9.40 -24.09
N GLU A 257 -1.59 10.56 -23.94
CA GLU A 257 -0.96 11.88 -24.10
C GLU A 257 -1.23 12.70 -22.83
N PRO A 258 -0.64 12.31 -21.68
CA PRO A 258 -0.88 12.98 -20.42
C PRO A 258 -0.49 14.46 -20.48
N ASP A 259 -1.41 15.34 -20.10
CA ASP A 259 -1.08 16.74 -19.84
C ASP A 259 -0.53 16.88 -18.42
N TRP A 260 0.79 16.78 -18.29
CA TRP A 260 1.48 16.85 -17.00
C TRP A 260 1.29 18.19 -16.26
N ARG A 261 0.83 19.24 -16.94
CA ARG A 261 0.50 20.52 -16.29
C ARG A 261 -0.76 20.41 -15.43
N LEU A 262 -1.62 19.43 -15.71
CA LEU A 262 -2.82 19.13 -14.92
C LEU A 262 -2.55 18.14 -13.79
N ALA A 263 -1.39 17.48 -13.77
CA ALA A 263 -1.04 16.52 -12.74
C ALA A 263 -1.06 17.21 -11.36
N PRO A 264 -1.68 16.60 -10.34
CA PRO A 264 -1.75 17.21 -9.01
C PRO A 264 -0.38 17.32 -8.34
N GLU A 265 0.59 16.52 -8.79
CA GLU A 265 1.99 16.55 -8.35
C GLU A 265 2.91 16.26 -9.52
N THR A 266 3.97 17.05 -9.68
CA THR A 266 4.91 16.93 -10.81
C THR A 266 5.66 15.60 -10.80
N ARG A 267 5.98 15.09 -9.61
CA ARG A 267 6.73 13.83 -9.42
C ARG A 267 5.99 12.57 -9.89
N ILE A 268 4.67 12.63 -10.11
CA ILE A 268 3.89 11.49 -10.60
C ILE A 268 4.47 10.95 -11.91
N GLN A 269 4.97 11.85 -12.77
CA GLN A 269 5.55 11.47 -14.05
C GLN A 269 6.83 10.63 -13.90
N ASP A 270 7.53 10.73 -12.77
CA ASP A 270 8.81 10.04 -12.58
C ASP A 270 8.64 8.64 -11.98
N LEU A 271 7.43 8.30 -11.52
CA LEU A 271 7.17 7.01 -10.87
C LEU A 271 7.22 5.84 -11.88
N PRO A 272 8.07 4.81 -11.64
CA PRO A 272 8.22 3.67 -12.55
C PRO A 272 6.91 2.93 -12.88
N ALA A 273 6.00 2.80 -11.92
CA ALA A 273 4.72 2.14 -12.14
C ALA A 273 3.76 2.97 -13.03
N VAL A 274 3.80 4.30 -12.90
CA VAL A 274 3.04 5.23 -13.76
C VAL A 274 3.56 5.15 -15.19
N GLN A 275 4.88 5.22 -15.37
CA GLN A 275 5.54 5.07 -16.68
C GLN A 275 5.26 3.69 -17.31
N TRP A 276 5.22 2.64 -16.50
CA TRP A 276 4.84 1.30 -16.95
C TRP A 276 3.40 1.24 -17.44
N LYS A 277 2.44 1.84 -16.70
CA LYS A 277 1.05 1.91 -17.14
C LYS A 277 0.90 2.71 -18.44
N LEU A 278 1.59 3.84 -18.57
CA LEU A 278 1.57 4.64 -19.79
C LEU A 278 2.11 3.87 -21.00
N ARG A 279 3.22 3.15 -20.83
CA ARG A 279 3.75 2.25 -21.87
C ARG A 279 2.73 1.20 -22.29
N ASN A 280 2.03 0.58 -21.34
CA ASN A 280 0.99 -0.40 -21.65
C ASN A 280 -0.15 0.25 -22.45
N ILE A 281 -0.55 1.48 -22.11
CA ILE A 281 -1.57 2.24 -22.87
C ILE A 281 -1.12 2.49 -24.31
N HIS A 282 0.14 2.86 -24.55
CA HIS A 282 0.67 3.05 -25.90
C HIS A 282 0.73 1.77 -26.73
N GLN A 283 0.88 0.63 -26.07
CA GLN A 283 0.89 -0.69 -26.73
C GLN A 283 -0.53 -1.26 -26.97
N MET A 284 -1.57 -0.62 -26.42
CA MET A 284 -2.95 -1.07 -26.64
C MET A 284 -3.37 -0.83 -28.11
N PRO A 285 -4.08 -1.79 -28.74
CA PRO A 285 -4.73 -1.55 -30.02
C PRO A 285 -5.66 -0.33 -29.97
N ALA A 286 -5.70 0.47 -31.04
CA ALA A 286 -6.45 1.74 -31.07
C ALA A 286 -7.92 1.59 -30.64
N ILE A 287 -8.61 0.54 -31.12
CA ILE A 287 -10.00 0.24 -30.76
C ILE A 287 -10.12 -0.04 -29.25
N LYS A 288 -9.29 -0.93 -28.69
CA LYS A 288 -9.29 -1.24 -27.25
C LYS A 288 -8.95 -0.02 -26.39
N ARG A 289 -8.07 0.85 -26.87
CA ARG A 289 -7.72 2.10 -26.17
C ARG A 289 -8.93 3.05 -26.15
N ALA A 290 -9.63 3.22 -27.27
CA ALA A 290 -10.85 4.02 -27.34
C ALA A 290 -11.97 3.47 -26.45
N GLU A 291 -12.24 2.16 -26.50
CA GLU A 291 -13.22 1.51 -25.61
C GLU A 291 -12.87 1.70 -24.13
N SER A 292 -11.59 1.58 -23.78
CA SER A 292 -11.15 1.75 -22.40
C SER A 292 -11.17 3.20 -21.94
N LEU A 293 -11.10 4.18 -22.86
CA LEU A 293 -11.28 5.60 -22.58
C LEU A 293 -12.76 5.91 -22.36
N ASP A 294 -13.66 5.47 -23.26
CA ASP A 294 -15.11 5.63 -23.11
C ASP A 294 -15.63 5.07 -21.78
N LYS A 295 -15.13 3.89 -21.37
CA LYS A 295 -15.43 3.31 -20.05
C LYS A 295 -14.99 4.23 -18.90
N LEU A 296 -13.81 4.84 -19.00
CA LEU A 296 -13.31 5.74 -17.98
C LEU A 296 -14.12 7.05 -17.94
N GLU A 297 -14.47 7.60 -19.10
CA GLU A 297 -15.30 8.81 -19.22
C GLU A 297 -16.66 8.63 -18.52
N LYS A 298 -17.31 7.48 -18.73
CA LYS A 298 -18.58 7.14 -18.06
C LYS A 298 -18.43 7.08 -16.53
N VAL A 299 -17.41 6.37 -16.04
CA VAL A 299 -17.15 6.27 -14.60
C VAL A 299 -16.84 7.65 -14.00
N LEU A 300 -16.01 8.47 -14.67
CA LEU A 300 -15.67 9.80 -14.16
C LEU A 300 -16.86 10.77 -14.20
N ALA A 301 -17.81 10.60 -15.12
CA ALA A 301 -19.06 11.37 -15.12
C ALA A 301 -19.91 11.09 -13.88
N GLU A 302 -19.99 9.83 -13.45
CA GLU A 302 -20.68 9.42 -12.19
C GLU A 302 -19.91 9.89 -10.93
N TRP A 303 -18.61 10.07 -11.02
CA TRP A 303 -17.79 10.60 -9.92
C TRP A 303 -17.91 12.11 -9.76
N ARG A 304 -18.37 12.82 -10.80
CA ARG A 304 -18.62 14.26 -10.78
C ARG A 304 -20.01 14.64 -10.29
N SER A 305 -20.99 13.73 -10.44
CA SER A 305 -22.38 13.91 -9.97
C SER A 305 -22.51 13.69 -8.47
#